data_AF-A0A653B557-F1
#
_entry.id   AF-A0A653B557-F1
#
_cell.length_a   1.000
_cell.length_b   1.000
_cell.length_c   1.000
_cell.angle_alpha   90.00
_cell.angle_beta   90.00
_cell.angle_gamma   90.00
#
_symmetry.space_group_name_H-M   'P 1'
#
loop_
_entity.id
_entity.type
_entity.pdbx_description
1 polymer ?
#
loop_
_entity_poly.entity_id
_entity_poly.type
_entity_poly.pdbx_seq_one_letter_code
_entity_poly.pdbx_strand_id
1 'polypeptide(L)'
;MSNSMPEDHERLQLAERLKEAREYVGLSQDEVAAVLGVSRPAVSNMEAGTRKVEATELNKLARLYRKSLEFLMTGFEPMPSGPEQLAFLARAVNGLSQQDIDEVARFAEFLKHKGQ
;
A
#
# COMPACT_ATOMS: atom_id res chain seq x y z
N MET A 1 19.95 -14.81 26.04
CA MET A 1 19.57 -13.43 25.66
C MET A 1 18.81 -13.52 24.36
N SER A 2 17.58 -13.02 24.36
CA SER A 2 16.54 -13.37 23.38
C SER A 2 16.80 -12.77 21.99
N ASN A 3 16.70 -13.61 20.95
CA ASN A 3 16.70 -13.21 19.54
C ASN A 3 15.40 -12.48 19.11
N SER A 4 14.51 -12.12 20.05
CA SER A 4 13.15 -11.64 19.78
C SER A 4 13.01 -10.14 19.47
N MET A 5 13.97 -9.30 19.92
CA MET A 5 13.86 -7.85 19.76
C MET A 5 13.86 -7.36 18.30
N PRO A 6 14.67 -7.91 17.38
CA PRO A 6 14.64 -7.51 15.97
C PRO A 6 13.34 -7.93 15.27
N GLU A 7 12.87 -9.16 15.51
CA GLU A 7 11.65 -9.70 14.91
C GLU A 7 10.39 -8.93 15.33
N ASP A 8 10.34 -8.47 16.58
CA ASP A 8 9.25 -7.63 17.07
C ASP A 8 9.23 -6.26 16.39
N HIS A 9 10.39 -5.67 16.13
CA HIS A 9 10.50 -4.39 15.43
C HIS A 9 10.04 -4.49 13.97
N GLU A 10 10.49 -5.51 13.24
CA GLU A 10 10.07 -5.75 11.85
C GLU A 10 8.55 -5.98 11.74
N ARG A 11 7.97 -6.73 12.69
CA ARG A 11 6.52 -6.96 12.75
C ARG A 11 5.75 -5.68 12.98
N LEU A 12 6.21 -4.80 13.88
CA LEU A 12 5.57 -3.51 14.13
C LEU A 12 5.62 -2.60 12.90
N GLN A 13 6.74 -2.58 12.18
CA GLN A 13 6.85 -1.80 10.96
C GLN A 13 5.92 -2.33 9.84
N LEU A 14 5.81 -3.66 9.68
CA LEU A 14 4.83 -4.24 8.74
C LEU A 14 3.40 -3.85 9.13
N ALA A 15 3.07 -3.92 10.43
CA ALA A 15 1.75 -3.57 10.94
C ALA A 15 1.39 -2.11 10.63
N GLU A 16 2.33 -1.18 10.84
CA GLU A 16 2.18 0.23 10.50
C GLU A 16 1.94 0.43 9.00
N ARG A 17 2.77 -0.18 8.15
CA ARG A 17 2.60 -0.09 6.69
C ARG A 17 1.26 -0.65 6.20
N LEU A 18 0.77 -1.74 6.80
CA LEU A 18 -0.55 -2.30 6.47
C LEU A 18 -1.67 -1.32 6.81
N LYS A 19 -1.59 -0.67 7.98
CA LYS A 19 -2.56 0.33 8.41
C LYS A 19 -2.54 1.55 7.48
N GLU A 20 -1.37 2.10 7.20
CA GLU A 20 -1.22 3.24 6.30
C GLU A 20 -1.73 2.95 4.89
N ALA A 21 -1.38 1.77 4.35
CA ALA A 21 -1.84 1.36 3.02
C ALA A 21 -3.37 1.20 2.97
N ARG A 22 -3.99 0.65 4.02
CA ARG A 22 -5.45 0.55 4.15
C ARG A 22 -6.10 1.94 4.14
N GLU A 23 -5.59 2.84 4.97
CA GLU A 23 -6.12 4.20 5.12
C GLU A 23 -5.96 5.01 3.83
N TYR A 24 -4.83 4.83 3.13
CA TYR A 24 -4.56 5.46 1.84
C TYR A 24 -5.59 5.08 0.78
N VAL A 25 -6.04 3.83 0.73
CA VAL A 25 -7.10 3.38 -0.19
C VAL A 25 -8.51 3.59 0.35
N GLY A 26 -8.65 4.23 1.53
CA GLY A 26 -9.95 4.62 2.09
C GLY A 26 -10.79 3.47 2.66
N LEU A 27 -10.18 2.32 2.96
CA LEU A 27 -10.92 1.15 3.46
C LEU A 27 -11.02 1.13 4.99
N SER A 28 -12.16 0.67 5.49
CA SER A 28 -12.35 0.31 6.90
C SER A 28 -11.75 -1.06 7.23
N GLN A 29 -11.46 -1.31 8.51
CA GLN A 29 -11.00 -2.63 8.96
C GLN A 29 -12.06 -3.73 8.74
N ASP A 30 -13.35 -3.37 8.74
CA ASP A 30 -14.45 -4.29 8.49
C ASP A 30 -14.48 -4.76 7.02
N GLU A 31 -14.26 -3.85 6.08
CA GLU A 31 -14.17 -4.19 4.65
C GLU A 31 -12.98 -5.11 4.36
N VAL A 32 -11.82 -4.83 4.97
CA VAL A 32 -10.64 -5.70 4.86
C VAL A 32 -10.90 -7.07 5.46
N ALA A 33 -11.55 -7.13 6.63
CA ALA A 33 -11.88 -8.38 7.30
C ALA A 33 -12.78 -9.27 6.44
N ALA A 34 -13.78 -8.66 5.77
CA ALA A 34 -14.66 -9.37 4.84
C ALA A 34 -13.90 -9.97 3.65
N VAL A 35 -12.95 -9.23 3.06
CA VAL A 35 -12.11 -9.73 1.95
C VAL A 35 -11.17 -10.85 2.39
N LEU A 36 -10.62 -10.74 3.60
CA LEU A 36 -9.71 -11.76 4.14
C LEU A 36 -10.44 -13.02 4.63
N GLY A 37 -11.73 -12.91 4.98
CA GLY A 37 -12.50 -13.99 5.62
C GLY A 37 -12.12 -14.16 7.08
N VAL A 38 -11.79 -13.07 7.78
CA VAL A 38 -11.40 -13.04 9.20
C VAL A 38 -12.28 -12.08 9.98
N SER A 39 -12.12 -12.01 11.30
CA SER A 39 -12.85 -11.04 12.12
C SER A 39 -12.20 -9.65 12.05
N ARG A 40 -12.98 -8.58 12.22
CA ARG A 40 -12.48 -7.21 12.32
C ARG A 40 -11.38 -7.05 13.40
N PRO A 41 -11.50 -7.63 14.61
CA PRO A 41 -10.40 -7.62 15.58
C PRO A 41 -9.12 -8.28 15.07
N ALA A 42 -9.20 -9.29 14.20
CA ALA A 42 -8.00 -9.89 13.62
C ALA A 42 -7.23 -8.87 12.78
N VAL A 43 -7.91 -8.09 11.93
CA VAL A 43 -7.29 -6.99 11.16
C VAL A 43 -6.71 -5.94 12.10
N SER A 44 -7.47 -5.51 13.12
CA SER A 44 -6.97 -4.55 14.12
C SER A 44 -5.72 -5.05 14.85
N ASN A 45 -5.64 -6.35 15.17
CA ASN A 45 -4.48 -6.94 15.84
C ASN A 45 -3.28 -7.11 14.89
N MET A 46 -3.52 -7.36 13.60
CA MET A 46 -2.47 -7.32 12.58
C MET A 46 -1.88 -5.90 12.48
N GLU A 47 -2.72 -4.88 12.42
CA GLU A 47 -2.32 -3.45 12.34
C GLU A 47 -1.69 -2.92 13.63
N ALA A 48 -1.95 -3.56 14.77
CA ALA A 48 -1.28 -3.27 16.04
C ALA A 48 0.01 -4.08 16.23
N GLY A 49 0.34 -5.00 15.31
CA GLY A 49 1.48 -5.91 15.42
C GLY A 49 1.39 -6.91 16.57
N THR A 50 0.21 -7.08 17.18
CA THR A 50 -0.04 -8.07 18.24
C THR A 50 -0.37 -9.46 17.68
N ARG A 51 -0.76 -9.52 16.40
CA ARG A 51 -0.97 -10.76 15.65
C ARG A 51 -0.04 -10.78 14.42
N LYS A 52 0.58 -11.93 14.16
CA LYS A 52 1.33 -12.15 12.90
C LYS A 52 0.38 -12.14 11.70
N VAL A 53 0.91 -11.76 10.55
CA VAL A 53 0.19 -11.77 9.26
C VAL A 53 0.71 -12.95 8.46
N GLU A 54 -0.18 -13.85 8.06
CA GLU A 54 0.20 -15.01 7.27
C GLU A 54 0.53 -14.60 5.84
N ALA A 55 1.41 -15.35 5.16
CA ALA A 55 1.84 -15.02 3.79
C ALA A 55 0.67 -14.94 2.79
N THR A 56 -0.39 -15.74 3.00
CA THR A 56 -1.61 -15.70 2.17
C THR A 56 -2.47 -14.46 2.44
N GLU A 57 -2.54 -14.01 3.69
CA GLU A 57 -3.18 -12.75 4.07
C GLU A 57 -2.41 -11.57 3.47
N LEU A 58 -1.08 -11.57 3.61
CA LEU A 58 -0.22 -10.51 3.09
C LEU A 58 -0.33 -10.35 1.57
N ASN A 59 -0.39 -11.46 0.83
CA ASN A 59 -0.60 -11.44 -0.61
C ASN A 59 -1.97 -10.85 -1.02
N LYS A 60 -3.04 -11.14 -0.26
CA LYS A 60 -4.36 -10.56 -0.51
C LYS A 60 -4.36 -9.06 -0.20
N LEU A 61 -3.74 -8.66 0.91
CA LEU A 61 -3.61 -7.27 1.35
C LEU A 61 -2.82 -6.44 0.32
N ALA A 62 -1.72 -6.96 -0.23
CA ALA A 62 -0.95 -6.30 -1.30
C ALA A 62 -1.85 -5.92 -2.49
N ARG A 63 -2.67 -6.86 -2.96
CA ARG A 63 -3.61 -6.61 -4.07
C ARG A 63 -4.71 -5.62 -3.68
N LEU A 64 -5.30 -5.80 -2.49
CA LEU A 64 -6.38 -4.96 -1.99
C LEU A 64 -5.94 -3.50 -1.84
N TYR A 65 -4.73 -3.29 -1.34
CA TYR A 65 -4.17 -1.96 -1.08
C TYR A 65 -3.41 -1.39 -2.29
N ARG A 66 -3.37 -2.10 -3.42
CA ARG A 66 -2.64 -1.69 -4.63
C ARG A 66 -1.16 -1.40 -4.35
N LYS A 67 -0.53 -2.23 -3.52
CA LYS A 67 0.89 -2.16 -3.16
C LYS A 67 1.64 -3.42 -3.55
N SER A 68 2.94 -3.31 -3.77
CA SER A 68 3.79 -4.48 -3.97
C SER A 68 4.01 -5.21 -2.64
N LEU A 69 4.30 -6.52 -2.72
CA LEU A 69 4.68 -7.30 -1.55
C LEU A 69 5.97 -6.76 -0.91
N GLU A 70 6.93 -6.35 -1.76
CA GLU A 70 8.18 -5.73 -1.34
C GLU A 70 7.93 -4.47 -0.50
N PHE A 71 7.07 -3.56 -0.96
CA PHE A 71 6.71 -2.36 -0.21
C PHE A 71 6.16 -2.70 1.18
N LEU A 72 5.23 -3.66 1.28
CA LEU A 72 4.67 -4.04 2.58
C LEU A 72 5.73 -4.65 3.50
N MET A 73 6.68 -5.41 2.96
CA MET A 73 7.72 -6.08 3.75
C MET A 73 8.87 -5.17 4.16
N THR A 74 9.29 -4.25 3.30
CA THR A 74 10.53 -3.48 3.49
C THR A 74 10.29 -1.97 3.62
N GLY A 75 9.10 -1.49 3.26
CA GLY A 75 8.83 -0.06 3.08
C GLY A 75 9.47 0.53 1.82
N PHE A 76 10.20 -0.28 1.04
CA PHE A 76 10.82 0.17 -0.20
C PHE A 76 9.79 0.14 -1.32
N GLU A 77 9.42 1.33 -1.79
CA GLU A 77 8.75 1.50 -3.08
C GLU A 77 9.79 2.13 -4.01
N PRO A 78 10.35 1.39 -4.99
CA PRO A 78 11.21 2.01 -5.97
C PRO A 78 10.35 3.01 -6.76
N MET A 79 10.50 4.28 -6.44
CA MET A 79 9.96 5.36 -7.27
C MET A 79 10.92 5.48 -8.45
N PRO A 80 10.52 5.04 -9.65
CA PRO A 80 11.35 5.22 -10.81
C PRO A 80 11.61 6.72 -10.98
N SER A 81 12.83 7.08 -11.38
CA SER A 81 13.26 8.46 -11.59
C SER A 81 13.74 8.65 -13.02
N GLY A 82 13.67 9.90 -13.52
CA GLY A 82 14.12 10.22 -14.87
C GLY A 82 13.35 9.43 -15.97
N PRO A 83 14.04 8.85 -16.98
CA PRO A 83 13.38 8.15 -18.09
C PRO A 83 12.49 6.98 -17.66
N GLU A 84 12.86 6.27 -16.60
CA GLU A 84 12.07 5.14 -16.09
C GLU A 84 10.76 5.61 -15.48
N GLN A 85 10.73 6.80 -14.87
CA GLN A 85 9.50 7.38 -14.30
C GLN A 85 8.49 7.68 -15.40
N LEU A 86 8.96 8.28 -16.49
CA LEU A 86 8.13 8.56 -17.66
C LEU A 86 7.60 7.27 -18.29
N ALA A 87 8.45 6.26 -18.45
CA ALA A 87 8.04 4.96 -18.97
C ALA A 87 7.03 4.26 -18.04
N PHE A 88 7.18 4.38 -16.72
CA PHE A 88 6.23 3.89 -15.74
C PHE A 88 4.88 4.60 -15.85
N LEU A 89 4.87 5.94 -15.88
CA LEU A 89 3.65 6.73 -16.02
C LEU A 89 2.92 6.39 -17.34
N ALA A 90 3.67 6.29 -18.45
CA ALA A 90 3.12 5.90 -19.75
C ALA A 90 2.44 4.51 -19.71
N ARG A 91 3.03 3.55 -18.99
CA ARG A 91 2.40 2.24 -18.76
C ARG A 91 1.20 2.31 -17.82
N ALA A 92 1.28 3.13 -16.77
CA ALA A 92 0.22 3.25 -15.77
C ALA A 92 -1.07 3.89 -16.32
N VAL A 93 -0.94 4.81 -17.29
CA VAL A 93 -2.09 5.41 -17.96
C VAL A 93 -2.63 4.54 -19.11
N ASN A 94 -1.87 3.54 -19.56
CA ASN A 94 -2.30 2.62 -20.61
C ASN A 94 -3.45 1.74 -20.10
N GLY A 95 -4.62 1.85 -20.73
CA GLY A 95 -5.84 1.13 -20.35
C GLY A 95 -6.78 1.91 -19.43
N LEU A 96 -6.43 3.15 -19.06
CA LEU A 96 -7.37 4.06 -18.41
C LEU A 96 -8.43 4.58 -19.40
N SER A 97 -9.59 4.96 -18.87
CA SER A 97 -10.61 5.63 -19.68
C SER A 97 -10.16 7.04 -20.07
N GLN A 98 -10.78 7.62 -21.10
CA GLN A 98 -10.50 9.00 -21.47
C GLN A 98 -10.75 9.97 -20.30
N GLN A 99 -11.81 9.73 -19.51
CA GLN A 99 -12.13 10.55 -18.34
C GLN A 99 -11.01 10.50 -17.28
N ASP A 100 -10.48 9.31 -17.00
CA ASP A 100 -9.39 9.15 -16.03
C ASP A 100 -8.09 9.81 -16.53
N ILE A 101 -7.81 9.72 -17.83
CA ILE A 101 -6.65 10.40 -18.45
C ILE A 101 -6.79 11.91 -18.31
N ASP A 102 -7.99 12.46 -18.51
CA ASP A 102 -8.25 13.91 -18.37
C ASP A 102 -8.08 14.38 -16.91
N GLU A 103 -8.41 13.55 -15.92
CA GLU A 103 -8.12 13.84 -14.51
C GLU A 103 -6.62 13.85 -14.21
N VAL A 104 -5.87 12.89 -14.74
CA VAL A 104 -4.39 12.85 -14.61
C VAL A 104 -3.77 14.13 -15.20
N ALA A 105 -4.25 14.56 -16.38
CA ALA A 105 -3.78 15.79 -17.03
C ALA A 105 -4.07 17.04 -16.18
N ARG A 106 -5.30 17.18 -15.66
CA ARG A 106 -5.67 18.29 -14.77
C ARG A 106 -4.82 18.34 -13.51
N PHE A 107 -4.54 17.18 -12.91
CA PHE A 107 -3.69 17.13 -11.73
C PHE A 107 -2.23 17.53 -12.04
N ALA A 108 -1.70 17.11 -13.19
CA ALA A 108 -0.37 17.53 -13.63
C ALA A 108 -0.27 19.06 -13.85
N GLU A 109 -1.28 19.67 -14.44
CA GLU A 109 -1.36 21.14 -14.58
C GLU A 109 -1.44 21.84 -13.21
N PHE A 110 -2.27 21.33 -12.30
CA PHE A 110 -2.36 21.85 -10.93
C PHE A 110 -1.00 21.85 -10.22
N LEU A 111 -0.24 20.74 -10.31
CA LEU A 111 1.10 20.65 -9.70
C LEU A 111 2.09 21.65 -10.30
N LYS A 112 2.03 21.89 -11.61
CA LYS A 112 2.88 22.88 -12.30
C LYS A 112 2.66 24.29 -11.75
N HIS A 113 1.42 24.65 -11.43
CA HIS A 113 1.07 25.96 -10.90
C HIS A 113 1.32 26.10 -9.39
N LYS A 114 1.23 25.02 -8.61
CA LYS A 114 1.53 25.03 -7.16
C LYS A 114 3.02 25.21 -6.85
N GLY A 115 3.90 24.85 -7.78
CA GLY A 115 5.36 25.00 -7.65
C GLY A 115 5.92 26.34 -8.10
N GLN A 116 5.08 27.27 -8.56
CA GLN A 116 5.42 28.66 -8.91
C GLN A 116 5.04 29.61 -7.78
#